data_AF-B7QDH3-F1
#
_entry.id   AF-B7QDH3-F1
#
_cell.length_a   1.000
_cell.length_b   1.000
_cell.length_c   1.000
_cell.angle_alpha   90.00
_cell.angle_beta   90.00
_cell.angle_gamma   90.00
#
_symmetry.space_group_name_H-M   'P 1'
#
loop_
_entity.id
_entity.type
_entity.pdbx_description
1 polymer ?
#
loop_
_entity_poly.entity_id
_entity_poly.type
_entity_poly.pdbx_seq_one_letter_code
_entity_poly.pdbx_strand_id
1 'polypeptide(L)'
;LNAGLLQEPLYTYKVPVAASLGSSGFFGGHELTHGFDSQGREYDATGKMSKWWTSSDIAAFTKEAQCFMSQYSNIYDAEAGVQV
;
A
#
# COMPACT_ATOMS: atom_id res chain seq x y z
N LEU A 1 -5.68 10.57 5.00
CA LEU A 1 -5.99 11.48 3.87
C LEU A 1 -6.16 12.90 4.38
N ASN A 2 -5.36 13.86 3.87
CA ASN A 2 -5.48 15.26 4.22
C ASN A 2 -6.32 16.03 3.18
N ALA A 3 -6.72 17.26 3.50
CA ALA A 3 -7.53 18.08 2.59
C ALA A 3 -6.85 18.35 1.23
N GLY A 4 -5.52 18.39 1.19
CA GLY A 4 -4.75 18.62 -0.03
C GLY A 4 -4.83 17.50 -1.07
N LEU A 5 -5.25 16.28 -0.66
CA LEU A 5 -5.49 15.15 -1.57
C LEU A 5 -6.93 15.09 -2.09
N LEU A 6 -7.86 15.88 -1.53
CA LEU A 6 -9.28 15.87 -1.89
C LEU A 6 -9.60 16.88 -3.00
N GLN A 7 -8.78 16.89 -4.06
CA GLN A 7 -8.92 17.77 -5.22
C GLN A 7 -8.48 17.04 -6.49
N GLU A 8 -8.69 17.64 -7.66
CA GLU A 8 -8.27 17.09 -8.94
C GLU A 8 -6.74 16.87 -9.00
N PRO A 9 -6.27 15.77 -9.62
CA PRO A 9 -7.04 14.69 -10.29
C PRO A 9 -7.50 13.56 -9.35
N LEU A 10 -7.26 13.67 -8.03
CA LEU A 10 -7.46 12.57 -7.08
C LEU A 10 -8.88 12.47 -6.55
N TYR A 11 -9.60 13.58 -6.47
CA TYR A 11 -11.00 13.63 -6.06
C TYR A 11 -11.75 14.74 -6.80
N THR A 12 -12.86 14.37 -7.44
CA THR A 12 -13.81 15.31 -8.04
C THR A 12 -15.21 14.86 -7.68
N TYR A 13 -16.08 15.80 -7.33
CA TYR A 13 -17.47 15.51 -7.06
C TYR A 13 -18.23 15.20 -8.36
N LYS A 14 -19.22 14.29 -8.32
CA LYS A 14 -20.09 13.91 -9.45
C LYS A 14 -19.38 13.26 -10.66
N VAL A 15 -18.31 12.51 -10.42
CA VAL A 15 -17.70 11.63 -11.45
C VAL A 15 -18.31 10.22 -11.41
N PRO A 16 -18.18 9.42 -12.49
CA PRO A 16 -18.59 8.02 -12.48
C PRO A 16 -17.94 7.25 -11.32
N VAL A 17 -18.67 6.29 -10.74
CA VAL A 17 -18.17 5.49 -9.60
C VAL A 17 -16.83 4.81 -9.91
N ALA A 18 -16.63 4.35 -11.16
CA ALA A 18 -15.37 3.77 -11.59
C ALA A 18 -14.19 4.74 -11.44
N ALA A 19 -14.38 6.03 -11.75
CA ALA A 19 -13.35 7.05 -11.57
C ALA A 19 -13.06 7.30 -10.09
N SER A 20 -14.10 7.45 -9.26
CA SER A 20 -13.95 7.63 -7.80
C SER A 20 -13.24 6.45 -7.14
N LEU A 21 -13.52 5.22 -7.57
CA LEU A 21 -12.86 4.02 -7.06
C LEU A 21 -11.39 3.94 -7.51
N GLY A 22 -11.10 4.27 -8.77
CA GLY A 22 -9.75 4.27 -9.31
C GLY A 22 -8.83 5.33 -8.69
N SER A 23 -9.39 6.44 -8.18
CA SER A 23 -8.62 7.49 -7.52
C SER A 23 -8.73 7.40 -5.99
N SER A 24 -9.78 7.97 -5.40
CA SER A 24 -9.95 8.05 -3.95
C SER A 24 -10.12 6.68 -3.31
N GLY A 25 -10.77 5.74 -4.00
CA GLY A 25 -10.87 4.35 -3.55
C GLY A 25 -9.49 3.66 -3.49
N PHE A 26 -8.67 3.83 -4.52
CA PHE A 26 -7.29 3.35 -4.54
C PHE A 26 -6.48 3.93 -3.38
N PHE A 27 -6.51 5.24 -3.16
CA PHE A 27 -5.80 5.87 -2.05
C PHE A 27 -6.30 5.36 -0.69
N GLY A 28 -7.62 5.29 -0.47
CA GLY A 28 -8.17 4.73 0.76
C GLY A 28 -7.74 3.28 0.98
N GLY A 29 -7.70 2.48 -0.08
CA GLY A 29 -7.19 1.11 -0.05
C GLY A 29 -5.69 1.04 0.26
N HIS A 30 -4.88 1.90 -0.36
CA HIS A 30 -3.44 2.02 -0.12
C HIS A 30 -3.14 2.31 1.36
N GLU A 31 -3.78 3.32 1.93
CA GLU A 31 -3.61 3.66 3.35
C GLU A 31 -4.09 2.53 4.29
N LEU A 32 -5.16 1.83 3.91
CA LEU A 32 -5.62 0.66 4.67
C LEU A 32 -4.59 -0.47 4.61
N THR A 33 -4.00 -0.74 3.44
CA THR A 33 -3.00 -1.80 3.26
C THR A 33 -1.70 -1.54 4.03
N HIS A 34 -1.36 -0.27 4.31
CA HIS A 34 -0.22 0.04 5.18
C HIS A 34 -0.36 -0.54 6.59
N GLY A 35 -1.59 -0.77 7.09
CA GLY A 35 -1.81 -1.50 8.34
C GLY A 35 -1.41 -2.99 8.30
N PHE A 36 -1.16 -3.55 7.12
CA PHE A 36 -0.85 -4.95 6.90
C PHE A 36 0.44 -5.17 6.09
N ASP A 37 1.16 -4.10 5.77
CA ASP A 37 2.43 -4.23 5.07
C ASP A 37 3.53 -4.83 5.97
N SER A 38 4.75 -4.91 5.45
CA SER A 38 5.89 -5.51 6.15
C SER A 38 6.09 -4.98 7.59
N GLN A 39 5.77 -3.71 7.84
CA GLN A 39 5.87 -3.05 9.14
C GLN A 39 4.51 -2.99 9.85
N GLY A 40 3.44 -2.63 9.14
CA GLY A 40 2.11 -2.48 9.73
C GLY A 40 1.60 -3.74 10.41
N ARG A 41 1.88 -4.91 9.82
CA ARG A 41 1.49 -6.22 10.37
C ARG A 41 2.07 -6.50 11.76
N GLU A 42 3.07 -5.76 12.22
CA GLU A 42 3.67 -5.92 13.56
C GLU A 42 2.85 -5.24 14.67
N TYR A 43 1.84 -4.46 14.30
CA TYR A 43 0.99 -3.70 15.22
C TYR A 43 -0.42 -4.26 15.24
N ASP A 44 -0.98 -4.44 16.44
CA ASP A 44 -2.37 -4.87 16.60
C ASP A 44 -3.38 -3.73 16.33
N ALA A 45 -4.67 -4.03 16.43
CA ALA A 45 -5.76 -3.09 16.18
C ALA A 45 -5.75 -1.83 17.06
N THR A 46 -4.94 -1.78 18.12
CA THR A 46 -4.77 -0.62 19.00
C THR A 46 -3.51 0.18 18.68
N GLY A 47 -2.71 -0.25 17.70
CA GLY A 47 -1.43 0.34 17.36
C GLY A 47 -0.29 -0.08 18.29
N LYS A 48 -0.47 -1.17 19.05
CA LYS A 48 0.60 -1.72 19.91
C LYS A 48 1.38 -2.78 19.14
N MET A 49 2.71 -2.72 19.21
CA MET A 49 3.57 -3.77 18.69
C MET A 49 3.29 -5.09 19.41
N SER A 50 2.83 -6.09 18.67
CA SER A 50 2.36 -7.37 19.20
C SER A 50 2.48 -8.45 18.13
N LYS A 51 2.88 -9.66 18.52
CA LYS A 51 2.91 -10.81 17.60
C LYS A 51 1.53 -11.45 17.53
N TRP A 52 0.66 -10.90 16.69
CA TRP A 52 -0.72 -11.38 16.49
C TRP A 52 -0.89 -12.31 15.29
N TRP A 53 0.16 -12.50 14.47
CA TRP A 53 0.22 -13.46 13.38
C TRP A 53 0.86 -14.77 13.85
N THR A 54 0.42 -15.89 13.28
CA THR A 54 1.11 -17.17 13.48
C THR A 54 2.41 -17.21 12.67
N SER A 55 3.35 -18.08 13.07
CA SER A 55 4.60 -18.26 12.30
C SER A 55 4.35 -18.70 10.86
N SER A 56 3.30 -19.48 10.60
CA SER A 56 2.92 -19.90 9.24
C SER A 56 2.41 -18.74 8.39
N ASP A 57 1.63 -17.83 8.97
CA ASP A 57 1.13 -16.66 8.23
C ASP A 57 2.28 -15.72 7.86
N ILE A 58 3.24 -15.53 8.77
CA ILE A 58 4.44 -14.72 8.51
C ILE A 58 5.27 -15.34 7.37
N ALA A 59 5.45 -16.66 7.38
CA ALA A 59 6.18 -17.34 6.33
C ALA A 59 5.48 -17.22 4.97
N ALA A 60 4.15 -17.37 4.93
CA ALA A 60 3.34 -17.20 3.72
C ALA A 60 3.42 -15.75 3.19
N PHE A 61 3.23 -14.75 4.06
CA PHE A 61 3.36 -13.34 3.70
C PHE A 61 4.73 -13.03 3.11
N THR A 62 5.81 -13.47 3.77
CA THR A 62 7.19 -13.22 3.32
C THR A 62 7.44 -13.83 1.94
N LYS A 63 6.90 -15.03 1.70
CA LYS A 63 6.99 -15.70 0.39
C LYS A 63 6.31 -14.88 -0.72
N GLU A 64 5.10 -14.38 -0.48
CA GLU A 64 4.38 -13.57 -1.48
C GLU A 64 5.05 -12.20 -1.69
N ALA A 65 5.52 -11.57 -0.61
CA ALA A 65 6.24 -10.29 -0.66
C ALA A 65 7.52 -10.37 -1.49
N GLN A 66 8.20 -11.53 -1.50
CA GLN A 66 9.40 -11.75 -2.30
C GLN A 66 9.17 -11.55 -3.81
N CYS A 67 7.96 -11.85 -4.30
CA CYS A 67 7.58 -11.60 -5.69
C CYS A 67 7.67 -10.11 -6.03
N PHE A 68 7.09 -9.26 -5.19
CA PHE A 68 7.12 -7.82 -5.37
C PHE A 68 8.55 -7.27 -5.20
N MET A 69 9.29 -7.71 -4.18
CA MET A 69 10.70 -7.30 -4.02
C MET A 69 11.50 -7.57 -5.29
N SER A 70 11.34 -8.77 -5.87
CA SER A 70 12.03 -9.15 -7.11
C SER A 70 11.53 -8.37 -8.32
N GLN A 71 10.24 -8.04 -8.39
CA GLN A 71 9.69 -7.22 -9.46
C GLN A 71 10.31 -5.82 -9.46
N TYR A 72 10.29 -5.14 -8.32
CA TYR A 72 10.74 -3.74 -8.23
C TYR A 72 12.27 -3.63 -8.29
N SER A 73 13.02 -4.58 -7.75
CA SER A 73 14.49 -4.60 -7.83
C SER A 73 15.04 -4.74 -9.24
N ASN A 74 14.19 -5.05 -10.23
CA ASN A 74 14.55 -5.14 -11.63
C ASN A 74 14.19 -3.88 -12.43
N ILE A 75 13.64 -2.84 -11.79
CA ILE A 75 13.26 -1.58 -12.42
C ILE A 75 14.39 -0.57 -12.30
N TYR A 76 14.95 -0.18 -13.44
CA TYR A 76 15.90 0.94 -13.53
C TYR A 76 15.16 2.20 -13.98
N ASP A 77 15.19 3.25 -13.16
CA ASP A 77 14.69 4.57 -13.53
C ASP A 77 15.81 5.31 -14.29
N ALA A 78 15.64 5.40 -15.61
CA ALA A 78 16.60 6.05 -16.49
C ALA A 78 16.65 7.57 -16.32
N GLU A 79 15.56 8.19 -15.87
CA GLU A 79 15.49 9.64 -15.66
C GLU A 79 16.20 10.03 -14.37
N ALA A 80 15.94 9.29 -13.29
CA ALA A 80 16.62 9.49 -12.01
C ALA A 80 18.03 8.88 -11.97
N GLY A 81 18.36 7.96 -12.89
CA GLY A 81 19.64 7.27 -12.95
C GLY A 81 19.85 6.27 -11.82
N VAL A 82 18.76 5.70 -11.28
CA VAL A 82 18.80 4.83 -10.09
C VAL A 82 18.12 3.49 -10.35
N GLN A 83 18.68 2.44 -9.74
CA GLN A 83 17.96 1.20 -9.53
C GLN A 83 16.93 1.43 -8.42
N VAL A 84 15.66 1.16 -8.71
CA VAL A 84 14.56 1.25 -7.73
C VAL A 84 14.63 0.10 -6.73
#